data_AF-A0A645DX11-F1
#
_entry.id   AF-A0A645DX11-F1
#
_cell.length_a   1.000
_cell.length_b   1.000
_cell.length_c   1.000
_cell.angle_alpha   90.00
_cell.angle_beta   90.00
_cell.angle_gamma   90.00
#
_symmetry.space_group_name_H-M   'P 1'
#
loop_
_entity.id
_entity.type
_entity.pdbx_description
1 polymer ?
#
loop_
_entity_poly.entity_id
_entity_poly.type
_entity_poly.pdbx_seq_one_letter_code
_entity_poly.pdbx_strand_id
1 'polypeptide(L)'
;MGYEACINSEITTKDLQGNIGAGLGATVGKILGPQNAMKGGLGSAAFQIGDLQVGAIVAVNALGDIIDPNTNSIIAGALCENKTEFLNTEEIMLQEYNKKTNRFSGNTTIGIIATNAIITKAEANKVASMAHNGFGRTIKPAHTMFDGDTIFTMATNKVQGDVNVVGFLATRAMEVAIQNAIKSCESLEGFVSYQELNKSKANY
;
A
#
# COMPACT_ATOMS: atom_id res chain seq x y z
N MET A 1 -10.20 5.19 20.36
CA MET A 1 -9.67 4.76 19.05
C MET A 1 -8.40 3.92 19.14
N GLY A 2 -7.20 4.45 19.42
CA GLY A 2 -5.96 3.62 19.40
C GLY A 2 -5.95 2.46 20.39
N TYR A 3 -6.41 2.70 21.62
CA TYR A 3 -6.57 1.65 22.64
C TYR A 3 -7.59 0.57 22.24
N GLU A 4 -8.72 0.97 21.67
CA GLU A 4 -9.74 0.02 21.19
C GLU A 4 -9.23 -0.83 20.04
N ALA A 5 -8.45 -0.26 19.12
CA ALA A 5 -7.82 -1.01 18.05
C ALA A 5 -6.88 -2.11 18.60
N CYS A 6 -6.14 -1.81 19.67
CA CYS A 6 -5.29 -2.77 20.37
C CYS A 6 -6.09 -3.88 21.08
N ILE A 7 -7.19 -3.54 21.75
CA ILE A 7 -8.08 -4.57 22.31
C ILE A 7 -8.65 -5.45 21.19
N ASN A 8 -9.09 -4.82 20.10
CA ASN A 8 -9.71 -5.53 18.98
C ASN A 8 -8.74 -6.47 18.26
N SER A 9 -7.43 -6.20 18.27
CA SER A 9 -6.44 -7.10 17.66
C SER A 9 -6.31 -8.44 18.39
N GLU A 10 -6.68 -8.52 19.68
CA GLU A 10 -6.61 -9.77 20.45
C GLU A 10 -7.84 -10.68 20.23
N ILE A 11 -8.96 -10.12 19.77
CA ILE A 11 -10.23 -10.84 19.63
C ILE A 11 -10.65 -11.07 18.18
N THR A 12 -10.11 -10.28 17.24
CA THR A 12 -10.49 -10.37 15.83
C THR A 12 -9.75 -11.50 15.15
N THR A 13 -10.48 -12.50 14.65
CA THR A 13 -9.92 -13.62 13.87
C THR A 13 -10.14 -13.48 12.36
N LYS A 14 -10.83 -12.42 11.93
CA LYS A 14 -11.09 -12.14 10.52
C LYS A 14 -9.92 -11.37 9.92
N ASP A 15 -9.55 -11.72 8.69
CA ASP A 15 -8.65 -10.90 7.88
C ASP A 15 -9.44 -9.68 7.34
N LEU A 16 -9.35 -8.57 8.06
CA LEU A 16 -10.05 -7.33 7.72
C LEU A 16 -9.16 -6.44 6.83
N GLN A 17 -9.64 -6.16 5.63
CA GLN A 17 -8.97 -5.34 4.62
C GLN A 17 -9.94 -4.29 4.05
N GLY A 18 -9.43 -3.31 3.31
CA GLY A 18 -10.22 -2.24 2.69
C GLY A 18 -10.45 -1.04 3.62
N ASN A 19 -11.71 -0.63 3.77
CA ASN A 19 -12.13 0.60 4.48
C ASN A 19 -12.17 0.40 6.01
N ILE A 20 -11.07 -0.04 6.62
CA ILE A 20 -11.00 -0.36 8.05
C ILE A 20 -9.79 0.26 8.71
N GLY A 21 -9.93 0.73 9.96
CA GLY A 21 -8.85 1.32 10.75
C GLY A 21 -8.13 2.45 9.99
N ALA A 22 -6.81 2.35 9.88
CA ALA A 22 -5.99 3.31 9.13
C ALA A 22 -6.33 3.39 7.64
N GLY A 23 -6.97 2.35 7.07
CA GLY A 23 -7.42 2.32 5.67
C GLY A 23 -8.71 3.10 5.40
N LEU A 24 -9.49 3.45 6.43
CA LEU A 24 -10.81 4.06 6.26
C LEU A 24 -10.73 5.36 5.44
N GLY A 25 -9.84 6.28 5.82
CA GLY A 25 -9.62 7.56 5.13
C GLY A 25 -8.53 7.55 4.06
N ALA A 26 -7.92 6.40 3.76
CA ALA A 26 -6.78 6.31 2.86
C ALA A 26 -7.18 6.53 1.39
N THR A 27 -6.36 7.27 0.63
CA THR A 27 -6.59 7.64 -0.77
C THR A 27 -5.28 7.63 -1.58
N VAL A 28 -5.36 7.44 -2.90
CA VAL A 28 -4.21 7.31 -3.82
C VAL A 28 -4.40 8.15 -5.08
N GLY A 29 -3.31 8.46 -5.80
CA GLY A 29 -3.38 9.21 -7.06
C GLY A 29 -3.77 10.68 -6.88
N LYS A 30 -3.07 11.37 -5.98
CA LYS A 30 -3.45 12.71 -5.48
C LYS A 30 -2.76 13.86 -6.20
N ILE A 31 -2.15 13.62 -7.35
CA ILE A 31 -1.34 14.60 -8.08
C ILE A 31 -2.11 15.90 -8.42
N LEU A 32 -3.41 15.79 -8.71
CA LEU A 32 -4.30 16.92 -9.00
C LEU A 32 -5.16 17.34 -7.79
N GLY A 33 -4.99 16.71 -6.63
CA GLY A 33 -5.83 16.92 -5.45
C GLY A 33 -6.86 15.81 -5.21
N PRO A 34 -7.61 15.89 -4.09
CA PRO A 34 -8.51 14.83 -3.64
C PRO A 34 -9.66 14.53 -4.59
N GLN A 35 -10.13 15.51 -5.37
CA GLN A 35 -11.26 15.35 -6.29
C GLN A 35 -10.97 14.36 -7.43
N ASN A 36 -9.69 14.17 -7.77
CA ASN A 36 -9.22 13.22 -8.78
C ASN A 36 -8.72 11.91 -8.16
N ALA A 37 -8.63 11.82 -6.84
CA ALA A 37 -8.05 10.66 -6.17
C ALA A 37 -9.02 9.47 -6.13
N MET A 38 -8.45 8.28 -5.99
CA MET A 38 -9.18 7.05 -5.74
C MET A 38 -9.04 6.58 -4.30
N LYS A 39 -9.94 5.67 -3.91
CA LYS A 39 -9.90 5.03 -2.60
C LYS A 39 -8.63 4.17 -2.47
N GLY A 40 -7.83 4.46 -1.45
CA GLY A 40 -6.78 3.59 -0.93
C GLY A 40 -7.32 2.74 0.22
N GLY A 41 -6.51 2.00 0.96
CA GLY A 41 -7.06 1.13 2.01
C GLY A 41 -6.04 0.49 2.92
N LEU A 42 -6.53 -0.39 3.80
CA LEU A 42 -5.70 -1.31 4.56
C LEU A 42 -5.64 -2.65 3.82
N GLY A 43 -4.46 -3.23 3.67
CA GLY A 43 -4.31 -4.55 3.07
C GLY A 43 -3.24 -5.37 3.76
N SER A 44 -3.37 -6.69 3.63
CA SER A 44 -2.51 -7.68 4.24
C SER A 44 -2.18 -8.80 3.26
N ALA A 45 -1.04 -9.45 3.46
CA ALA A 45 -0.67 -10.67 2.76
C ALA A 45 0.39 -11.43 3.58
N ALA A 46 0.42 -12.75 3.46
CA ALA A 46 1.45 -13.57 4.09
C ALA A 46 1.88 -14.73 3.20
N PHE A 47 3.14 -15.11 3.34
CA PHE A 47 3.75 -16.24 2.65
C PHE A 47 4.40 -17.16 3.66
N GLN A 48 4.35 -18.46 3.36
CA GLN A 48 4.99 -19.50 4.15
C GLN A 48 5.81 -20.41 3.25
N ILE A 49 7.05 -20.70 3.66
CA ILE A 49 7.92 -21.69 3.04
C ILE A 49 8.49 -22.58 4.15
N GLY A 50 8.09 -23.86 4.17
CA GLY A 50 8.36 -24.71 5.32
C GLY A 50 7.77 -24.10 6.59
N ASP A 51 8.60 -23.94 7.63
CA ASP A 51 8.20 -23.31 8.89
C ASP A 51 8.38 -21.78 8.88
N LEU A 52 9.09 -21.21 7.91
CA LEU A 52 9.32 -19.77 7.82
C LEU A 52 8.06 -19.07 7.34
N GLN A 53 7.60 -18.08 8.11
CA GLN A 53 6.44 -17.24 7.80
C GLN A 53 6.86 -15.77 7.73
N VAL A 54 6.39 -15.08 6.70
CA VAL A 54 6.60 -13.64 6.52
C VAL A 54 5.30 -13.03 6.01
N GLY A 55 4.77 -12.05 6.74
CA GLY A 55 3.56 -11.31 6.39
C GLY A 55 3.79 -9.81 6.38
N ALA A 56 2.91 -9.12 5.67
CA ALA A 56 2.84 -7.67 5.60
C ALA A 56 1.41 -7.21 5.88
N ILE A 57 1.29 -6.05 6.51
CA ILE A 57 0.06 -5.25 6.57
C ILE A 57 0.41 -3.80 6.28
N VAL A 58 -0.42 -3.08 5.52
CA VAL A 58 -0.11 -1.74 5.02
C VAL A 58 -1.37 -0.90 4.85
N ALA A 59 -1.31 0.36 5.29
CA ALA A 59 -2.28 1.38 4.95
C ALA A 59 -1.73 2.22 3.78
N VAL A 60 -2.47 2.23 2.67
CA VAL A 60 -2.03 2.79 1.38
C VAL A 60 -2.68 4.14 1.15
N ASN A 61 -1.96 5.22 1.50
CA ASN A 61 -2.37 6.61 1.31
C ASN A 61 -1.32 7.38 0.49
N ALA A 62 -0.98 6.86 -0.69
CA ALA A 62 0.14 7.34 -1.52
C ALA A 62 -0.19 8.59 -2.35
N LEU A 63 0.79 9.45 -2.61
CA LEU A 63 0.66 10.47 -3.67
C LEU A 63 0.45 9.82 -5.04
N GLY A 64 1.30 8.84 -5.35
CA GLY A 64 1.35 8.18 -6.66
C GLY A 64 0.20 7.24 -6.94
N ASP A 65 0.22 6.71 -8.17
CA ASP A 65 -0.70 5.70 -8.66
C ASP A 65 -0.24 4.31 -8.23
N ILE A 66 -1.19 3.44 -7.96
CA ILE A 66 -0.97 2.03 -7.65
C ILE A 66 -0.98 1.22 -8.93
N ILE A 67 0.09 0.44 -9.13
CA ILE A 67 0.38 -0.35 -10.32
C ILE A 67 0.31 -1.83 -9.98
N ASP A 68 -0.32 -2.63 -10.85
CA ASP A 68 -0.14 -4.08 -10.81
C ASP A 68 1.25 -4.43 -11.35
N PRO A 69 2.16 -5.01 -10.54
CA PRO A 69 3.54 -5.23 -10.92
C PRO A 69 3.70 -6.30 -12.02
N ASN A 70 2.67 -7.10 -12.31
CA ASN A 70 2.73 -8.15 -13.33
C ASN A 70 2.33 -7.62 -14.71
N THR A 71 1.36 -6.72 -14.77
CA THR A 71 0.84 -6.14 -16.03
C THR A 71 1.38 -4.74 -16.30
N ASN A 72 1.98 -4.10 -15.29
CA ASN A 72 2.42 -2.70 -15.29
C ASN A 72 1.28 -1.70 -15.60
N SER A 73 0.03 -2.07 -15.32
CA SER A 73 -1.15 -1.22 -15.48
C SER A 73 -1.52 -0.52 -14.18
N ILE A 74 -2.04 0.71 -14.26
CA ILE A 74 -2.66 1.41 -13.13
C ILE A 74 -3.92 0.66 -12.71
N ILE A 75 -4.05 0.39 -11.41
CA ILE A 75 -5.25 -0.21 -10.80
C ILE A 75 -5.99 0.76 -9.88
N ALA A 76 -5.31 1.72 -9.28
CA ALA A 76 -5.93 2.83 -8.57
C ALA A 76 -5.00 4.03 -8.67
N GLY A 77 -5.53 5.21 -8.92
CA GLY A 77 -4.69 6.36 -9.21
C GLY A 77 -5.49 7.60 -9.49
N ALA A 78 -4.83 8.60 -10.05
CA ALA A 78 -5.47 9.83 -10.45
C ALA A 78 -6.47 9.54 -11.56
N LEU A 79 -7.68 10.05 -11.43
CA LEU A 79 -8.75 9.93 -12.43
C LEU A 79 -8.94 11.25 -13.17
N CYS A 80 -9.39 11.16 -14.41
CA CYS A 80 -9.93 12.31 -15.13
C CYS A 80 -11.19 12.87 -14.44
N GLU A 81 -11.61 14.07 -14.83
CA GLU A 81 -12.72 14.80 -14.18
C GLU A 81 -14.05 14.02 -14.14
N ASN A 82 -14.34 13.26 -15.20
CA ASN A 82 -15.53 12.42 -15.29
C ASN A 82 -15.36 11.02 -14.65
N LYS A 83 -14.20 10.72 -14.07
CA LYS A 83 -13.89 9.48 -13.32
C LYS A 83 -14.02 8.18 -14.13
N THR A 84 -13.84 8.24 -15.44
CA THR A 84 -13.94 7.05 -16.33
C THR A 84 -12.61 6.41 -16.65
N GLU A 85 -11.51 7.18 -16.57
CA GLU A 85 -10.19 6.79 -17.03
C GLU A 85 -9.10 7.22 -16.04
N PHE A 86 -8.00 6.47 -16.05
CA PHE A 86 -6.81 6.84 -15.31
C PHE A 86 -6.03 7.92 -16.04
N LEU A 87 -5.60 8.91 -15.29
CA LEU A 87 -4.46 9.74 -15.64
C LEU A 87 -3.17 9.05 -15.18
N ASN A 88 -2.04 9.58 -15.62
CA ASN A 88 -0.73 9.10 -15.19
C ASN A 88 -0.01 10.18 -14.37
N THR A 89 0.20 9.90 -13.08
CA THR A 89 0.85 10.82 -12.16
C THR A 89 2.27 11.16 -12.61
N GLU A 90 3.06 10.19 -13.06
CA GLU A 90 4.44 10.44 -13.52
C GLU A 90 4.46 11.36 -14.75
N GLU A 91 3.56 11.13 -15.71
CA GLU A 91 3.45 11.99 -16.91
C GLU A 91 3.06 13.42 -16.54
N ILE A 92 2.08 13.60 -15.65
CA ILE A 92 1.70 14.92 -15.14
C ILE A 92 2.90 15.58 -14.46
N MET A 93 3.65 14.84 -13.64
CA MET A 93 4.85 15.36 -12.99
C MET A 93 5.92 15.82 -14.00
N LEU A 94 6.14 15.06 -15.06
CA LEU A 94 7.08 15.40 -16.12
C LEU A 94 6.65 16.64 -16.92
N GLN A 95 5.36 16.75 -17.24
CA GLN A 95 4.81 17.94 -17.91
C GLN A 95 4.93 19.20 -17.05
N GLU A 96 4.91 19.04 -15.73
CA GLU A 96 5.04 20.13 -14.76
C GLU A 96 6.44 20.26 -14.13
N TYR A 97 7.49 19.74 -14.78
CA TYR A 97 8.84 19.61 -14.18
C TYR A 97 9.42 20.89 -13.56
N ASN A 98 9.02 22.07 -14.03
CA ASN A 98 9.50 23.37 -13.58
C ASN A 98 8.54 24.10 -12.62
N LYS A 99 7.35 23.57 -12.36
CA LYS A 99 6.38 24.19 -11.45
C LYS A 99 6.65 23.76 -10.02
N LYS A 100 6.93 24.73 -9.14
CA LYS A 100 6.89 24.53 -7.68
C LYS A 100 5.44 24.49 -7.23
N THR A 101 4.81 23.33 -7.35
CA THR A 101 3.45 23.10 -6.85
C THR A 101 3.53 22.74 -5.37
N ASN A 102 2.69 23.38 -4.55
CA ASN A 102 2.51 23.01 -3.15
C ASN A 102 1.57 21.79 -3.10
N ARG A 103 2.07 20.65 -3.60
CA ARG A 103 1.30 19.41 -3.64
C ARG A 103 0.99 18.99 -2.21
N PHE A 104 -0.24 18.53 -1.99
CA PHE A 104 -0.81 18.28 -0.67
C PHE A 104 0.19 17.54 0.24
N SER A 105 0.50 18.13 1.39
CA SER A 105 1.29 17.48 2.43
C SER A 105 0.37 16.55 3.24
N GLY A 106 0.77 15.30 3.43
CA GLY A 106 -0.02 14.30 4.17
C GLY A 106 -0.27 12.98 3.44
N ASN A 107 0.51 12.65 2.42
CA ASN A 107 0.53 11.31 1.85
C ASN A 107 1.44 10.43 2.71
N THR A 108 1.03 9.20 3.00
CA THR A 108 1.81 8.30 3.88
C THR A 108 1.38 6.87 3.59
N THR A 109 2.28 6.08 3.02
CA THR A 109 2.09 4.62 3.01
C THR A 109 2.85 4.04 4.20
N ILE A 110 2.12 3.47 5.16
CA ILE A 110 2.70 2.94 6.40
C ILE A 110 2.41 1.45 6.51
N GLY A 111 3.47 0.66 6.73
CA GLY A 111 3.38 -0.79 6.74
C GLY A 111 4.17 -1.46 7.86
N ILE A 112 3.82 -2.71 8.11
CA ILE A 112 4.51 -3.61 9.04
C ILE A 112 4.86 -4.89 8.28
N ILE A 113 6.07 -5.39 8.50
CA ILE A 113 6.48 -6.76 8.23
C ILE A 113 6.49 -7.53 9.54
N ALA A 114 5.80 -8.66 9.58
CA ALA A 114 5.85 -9.60 10.69
C ALA A 114 6.43 -10.93 10.21
N THR A 115 7.39 -11.48 10.96
CA THR A 115 8.00 -12.78 10.63
C THR A 115 8.25 -13.62 11.89
N ASN A 116 8.33 -14.93 11.72
CA ASN A 116 8.81 -15.82 12.77
C ASN A 116 10.32 -16.13 12.67
N ALA A 117 11.03 -15.57 11.69
CA ALA A 117 12.47 -15.72 11.54
C ALA A 117 13.23 -15.21 12.76
N ILE A 118 14.34 -15.86 13.10
CA ILE A 118 15.33 -15.38 14.08
C ILE A 118 16.21 -14.35 13.37
N ILE A 119 16.00 -13.07 13.69
CA ILE A 119 16.78 -11.96 13.14
C ILE A 119 17.17 -10.95 14.21
N THR A 120 18.34 -10.36 14.05
CA THR A 120 18.82 -9.24 14.87
C THR A 120 18.08 -7.95 14.54
N LYS A 121 18.25 -6.92 15.37
CA LYS A 121 17.70 -5.57 15.09
C LYS A 121 18.24 -4.97 13.80
N ALA A 122 19.53 -5.19 13.49
CA ALA A 122 20.14 -4.71 12.25
C ALA A 122 19.53 -5.40 11.03
N GLU A 123 19.34 -6.72 11.10
CA GLU A 123 18.69 -7.49 10.04
C GLU A 123 17.22 -7.11 9.88
N ALA A 124 16.47 -6.88 10.97
CA ALA A 124 15.10 -6.40 10.90
C ALA A 124 15.00 -5.03 10.21
N ASN A 125 15.92 -4.10 10.51
CA ASN A 125 16.02 -2.82 9.80
C ASN A 125 16.32 -3.05 8.30
N LYS A 126 17.22 -3.98 7.98
CA LYS A 126 17.52 -4.32 6.59
C LYS A 126 16.31 -4.92 5.87
N VAL A 127 15.54 -5.80 6.52
CA VAL A 127 14.30 -6.36 5.98
C VAL A 127 13.27 -5.26 5.72
N ALA A 128 13.13 -4.28 6.63
CA ALA A 128 12.25 -3.12 6.39
C ALA A 128 12.70 -2.34 5.15
N SER A 129 14.00 -2.04 5.05
CA SER A 129 14.58 -1.39 3.87
C SER A 129 14.36 -2.19 2.58
N MET A 130 14.45 -3.52 2.62
CA MET A 130 14.16 -4.36 1.46
C MET A 130 12.67 -4.33 1.09
N ALA A 131 11.78 -4.35 2.07
CA ALA A 131 10.33 -4.31 1.85
C ALA A 131 9.85 -3.02 1.16
N HIS A 132 10.59 -1.91 1.28
CA HIS A 132 10.34 -0.68 0.51
C HIS A 132 10.43 -0.90 -1.00
N ASN A 133 11.14 -1.93 -1.48
CA ASN A 133 11.08 -2.30 -2.91
C ASN A 133 9.66 -2.68 -3.35
N GLY A 134 8.81 -3.16 -2.43
CA GLY A 134 7.40 -3.42 -2.70
C GLY A 134 6.64 -2.12 -3.01
N PHE A 135 6.96 -1.03 -2.31
CA PHE A 135 6.42 0.30 -2.62
C PHE A 135 6.90 0.73 -4.01
N GLY A 136 8.21 0.70 -4.28
CA GLY A 136 8.75 1.11 -5.58
C GLY A 136 8.24 0.31 -6.78
N ARG A 137 7.81 -0.95 -6.58
CA ARG A 137 7.23 -1.79 -7.64
C ARG A 137 5.74 -1.58 -7.87
N THR A 138 5.03 -1.06 -6.87
CA THR A 138 3.56 -0.97 -6.90
C THR A 138 3.03 0.44 -6.77
N ILE A 139 3.87 1.43 -6.48
CA ILE A 139 3.49 2.84 -6.30
C ILE A 139 4.35 3.70 -7.22
N LYS A 140 3.72 4.48 -8.10
CA LYS A 140 4.41 5.33 -9.08
C LYS A 140 3.87 6.76 -9.09
N PRO A 141 4.69 7.76 -8.72
CA PRO A 141 5.96 7.63 -8.01
C PRO A 141 5.75 7.25 -6.53
N ALA A 142 6.74 6.56 -5.96
CA ALA A 142 6.87 6.34 -4.51
C ALA A 142 7.94 7.29 -3.92
N HIS A 143 8.00 7.42 -2.60
CA HIS A 143 9.11 8.08 -1.89
C HIS A 143 9.35 9.54 -2.29
N THR A 144 8.29 10.25 -2.68
CA THR A 144 8.42 11.67 -2.96
C THR A 144 8.58 12.46 -1.65
N MET A 145 9.00 13.71 -1.74
CA MET A 145 9.05 14.61 -0.56
C MET A 145 7.67 14.86 0.08
N PHE A 146 6.59 14.45 -0.59
CA PHE A 146 5.22 14.58 -0.09
C PHE A 146 4.71 13.31 0.61
N ASP A 147 5.50 12.23 0.60
CA ASP A 147 5.17 10.93 1.18
C ASP A 147 5.92 10.69 2.50
N GLY A 148 5.20 10.26 3.53
CA GLY A 148 5.72 9.80 4.82
C GLY A 148 5.97 8.29 4.87
N ASP A 149 6.48 7.70 3.78
CA ASP A 149 6.56 6.25 3.64
C ASP A 149 7.39 5.58 4.73
N THR A 150 6.80 4.64 5.46
CA THR A 150 7.46 4.00 6.62
C THR A 150 7.10 2.52 6.71
N ILE A 151 8.11 1.66 6.87
CA ILE A 151 7.92 0.23 7.16
C ILE A 151 8.61 -0.15 8.47
N PHE A 152 7.88 -0.84 9.35
CA PHE A 152 8.42 -1.45 10.56
C PHE A 152 8.56 -2.97 10.38
N THR A 153 9.62 -3.58 10.91
CA THR A 153 9.76 -5.04 10.93
C THR A 153 9.75 -5.55 12.37
N MET A 154 8.96 -6.60 12.61
CA MET A 154 8.90 -7.33 13.87
C MET A 154 9.08 -8.82 13.66
N ALA A 155 9.74 -9.48 14.62
CA ALA A 155 10.09 -10.88 14.55
C ALA A 155 9.78 -11.60 15.86
N THR A 156 9.16 -12.77 15.79
CA THR A 156 8.94 -13.62 16.98
C THR A 156 10.12 -14.53 17.30
N ASN A 157 11.14 -14.60 16.43
CA ASN A 157 12.38 -15.34 16.62
C ASN A 157 12.19 -16.83 16.97
N LYS A 158 11.44 -17.57 16.15
CA LYS A 158 11.13 -19.00 16.37
C LYS A 158 11.81 -19.93 15.36
N VAL A 159 12.05 -19.48 14.14
CA VAL A 159 12.52 -20.32 13.01
C VAL A 159 13.80 -19.74 12.43
N GLN A 160 14.76 -20.57 12.05
CA GLN A 160 15.96 -20.12 11.32
C GLN A 160 15.58 -19.69 9.91
N GLY A 161 16.09 -18.54 9.47
CA GLY A 161 15.82 -18.04 8.12
C GLY A 161 16.95 -17.13 7.63
N ASP A 162 17.35 -17.32 6.38
CA ASP A 162 18.29 -16.41 5.72
C ASP A 162 17.63 -15.03 5.54
N VAL A 163 18.32 -13.97 5.96
CA VAL A 163 17.77 -12.59 5.94
C VAL A 163 17.39 -12.12 4.53
N ASN A 164 18.08 -12.59 3.48
CA ASN A 164 17.73 -12.22 2.11
C ASN A 164 16.45 -12.92 1.65
N VAL A 165 16.24 -14.17 2.06
CA VAL A 165 14.98 -14.89 1.82
C VAL A 165 13.83 -14.21 2.56
N VAL A 166 14.03 -13.84 3.83
CA VAL A 166 13.04 -13.08 4.61
C VAL A 166 12.72 -11.75 3.94
N GLY A 167 13.75 -10.99 3.51
CA GLY A 167 13.57 -9.71 2.84
C GLY A 167 12.89 -9.82 1.47
N PHE A 168 13.18 -10.88 0.70
CA PHE A 168 12.49 -11.16 -0.56
C PHE A 168 11.01 -11.47 -0.32
N LEU A 169 10.69 -12.34 0.65
CA LEU A 169 9.31 -12.64 1.01
C LEU A 169 8.59 -11.41 1.56
N ALA A 170 9.27 -10.58 2.36
CA ALA A 170 8.72 -9.32 2.87
C ALA A 170 8.35 -8.36 1.73
N THR A 171 9.21 -8.26 0.71
CA THR A 171 8.94 -7.47 -0.49
C THR A 171 7.70 -7.98 -1.22
N ARG A 172 7.61 -9.30 -1.45
CA ARG A 172 6.44 -9.94 -2.07
C ARG A 172 5.17 -9.77 -1.26
N ALA A 173 5.25 -9.94 0.06
CA ALA A 173 4.13 -9.72 0.98
C ALA A 173 3.64 -8.27 0.87
N MET A 174 4.56 -7.30 0.84
CA MET A 174 4.20 -5.89 0.72
C MET A 174 3.54 -5.57 -0.63
N GLU A 175 4.07 -6.09 -1.74
CA GLU A 175 3.44 -5.95 -3.07
C GLU A 175 1.97 -6.43 -3.04
N VAL A 176 1.74 -7.65 -2.57
CA VAL A 176 0.39 -8.25 -2.54
C VAL A 176 -0.51 -7.55 -1.53
N ALA A 177 0.00 -7.13 -0.37
CA ALA A 177 -0.77 -6.39 0.61
C ALA A 177 -1.27 -5.04 0.05
N ILE A 178 -0.46 -4.33 -0.74
CA ILE A 178 -0.88 -3.10 -1.43
C ILE A 178 -1.98 -3.38 -2.45
N GLN A 179 -1.82 -4.45 -3.25
CA GLN A 179 -2.85 -4.88 -4.20
C GLN A 179 -4.17 -5.19 -3.50
N ASN A 180 -4.11 -5.94 -2.39
CA ASN A 180 -5.29 -6.31 -1.63
C ASN A 180 -5.94 -5.09 -0.96
N ALA A 181 -5.15 -4.12 -0.49
CA ALA A 181 -5.65 -2.87 0.05
C ALA A 181 -6.56 -2.16 -0.96
N ILE A 182 -6.12 -2.06 -2.21
CA ILE A 182 -6.89 -1.43 -3.29
C ILE A 182 -8.11 -2.27 -3.70
N LYS A 183 -7.92 -3.57 -3.89
CA LYS A 183 -8.97 -4.47 -4.41
C LYS A 183 -10.09 -4.73 -3.39
N SER A 184 -9.82 -4.55 -2.10
CA SER A 184 -10.77 -4.78 -1.01
C SER A 184 -11.54 -3.52 -0.58
N CYS A 185 -11.26 -2.37 -1.18
CA CYS A 185 -11.95 -1.13 -0.84
C CYS A 185 -13.31 -0.99 -1.52
N GLU A 186 -14.21 -0.33 -0.80
CA GLU A 186 -15.48 0.18 -1.33
C GLU A 186 -15.39 1.70 -1.46
N SER A 187 -16.16 2.27 -2.37
CA SER A 187 -16.20 3.72 -2.56
C SER A 187 -16.77 4.41 -1.33
N LEU A 188 -16.21 5.56 -0.96
CA LEU A 188 -16.58 6.27 0.27
C LEU A 188 -16.33 7.76 0.09
N GLU A 189 -17.25 8.62 0.54
CA GLU A 189 -17.12 10.10 0.55
C GLU A 189 -16.65 10.68 -0.81
N GLY A 190 -17.14 10.12 -1.92
CA GLY A 190 -16.82 10.58 -3.28
C GLY A 190 -15.51 10.03 -3.88
N PHE A 191 -14.73 9.25 -3.14
CA PHE A 191 -13.57 8.53 -3.65
C PHE A 191 -14.00 7.20 -4.27
N VAL A 192 -13.74 7.03 -5.57
CA VAL A 192 -14.10 5.82 -6.32
C VAL A 192 -13.12 4.69 -5.98
N SER A 193 -13.66 3.50 -5.76
CA SER A 193 -12.90 2.27 -5.51
C SER A 193 -12.57 1.52 -6.79
N TYR A 194 -11.57 0.64 -6.71
CA TYR A 194 -11.24 -0.31 -7.77
C TYR A 194 -12.46 -1.16 -8.20
N GLN A 195 -13.25 -1.61 -7.22
CA GLN A 195 -14.39 -2.48 -7.49
C GLN A 195 -15.47 -1.78 -8.31
N GLU A 196 -15.80 -0.52 -7.96
CA GLU A 196 -16.80 0.26 -8.68
C GLU A 196 -16.35 0.54 -10.12
N LEU A 197 -15.10 0.97 -10.31
CA LEU A 197 -14.57 1.29 -11.63
C LEU A 197 -14.62 0.07 -12.59
N ASN A 198 -14.35 -1.13 -12.08
CA ASN A 198 -14.39 -2.35 -12.89
C ASN A 198 -15.81 -2.88 -13.14
N LYS A 199 -16.75 -2.68 -12.20
CA LYS A 199 -18.17 -2.99 -12.47
C LYS A 199 -18.71 -2.13 -13.62
N SER A 200 -18.36 -0.85 -13.66
CA SER A 200 -18.77 0.06 -14.73
C SER A 200 -18.24 -0.36 -16.10
N LYS A 201 -17.04 -0.96 -16.17
CA LYS A 201 -16.46 -1.46 -17.43
C LYS A 201 -17.07 -2.78 -17.92
N ALA A 202 -17.61 -3.61 -17.03
CA ALA A 202 -18.21 -4.89 -17.38
C ALA A 202 -19.64 -4.79 -17.94
N ASN A 203 -20.28 -3.61 -17.82
CA ASN A 203 -21.64 -3.35 -18.28
C ASN A 203 -21.72 -2.71 -19.67
N TYR A 204 -20.60 -2.65 -20.40
CA TYR A 204 -20.48 -2.21 -21.79
C TYR A 204 -19.82 -3.31 -22.61
#